data_AF-A0A7K9BVW1-F1
#
_entry.id   AF-A0A7K9BVW1-F1
#
_cell.length_a   1.000
_cell.length_b   1.000
_cell.length_c   1.000
_cell.angle_alpha   90.00
_cell.angle_beta   90.00
_cell.angle_gamma   90.00
#
_symmetry.space_group_name_H-M   'P 1'
#
loop_
_entity.id
_entity.type
_entity.pdbx_description
1 polymer ?
#
loop_
_entity_poly.entity_id
_entity_poly.type
_entity_poly.pdbx_seq_one_letter_code
_entity_poly.pdbx_strand_id
1 'polypeptide(L)'
;VLYKEDLGTGTPIPVTPEVERVKRNQEQLSSVLYKESVGTGTPTPVTPEMERVKRNQEICSSVLYKENIGKATPTPVTPEMERVKRNQEIISSVLYKENVGKVTPTPITPEMERVKRNQEIISSVLYKENLGRATPTPVTPEMERVKRNQEQISSVLYKEQMAKGTPTPLTPEMERAKRNQENISSVLYSDSFRKQVQGKAAYVLDTPEMRRVRETQKHISTVKYHEDFEKSKGSFTPVVTDPITERVKKNMQDFSDISYRGIQRRVVEMERKRVDQDQENLTG
;
A
#
# COMPACT_ATOMS: atom_id res chain seq x y z
N VAL A 1 -58.62 24.72 -40.67
CA VAL A 1 -59.17 23.46 -40.13
C VAL A 1 -58.62 22.37 -41.03
N LEU A 2 -57.82 21.39 -40.64
CA LEU A 2 -57.38 20.79 -39.38
C LEU A 2 -56.35 19.76 -39.86
N TYR A 3 -55.12 19.71 -39.34
CA TYR A 3 -54.36 18.46 -39.19
C TYR A 3 -53.26 18.70 -38.16
N LYS A 4 -53.69 18.77 -36.90
CA LYS A 4 -52.84 18.43 -35.75
C LYS A 4 -53.49 17.23 -35.08
N GLU A 5 -52.61 16.40 -34.50
CA GLU A 5 -52.90 15.27 -33.60
C GLU A 5 -53.35 14.01 -34.39
N ASP A 6 -52.63 12.89 -34.37
CA ASP A 6 -52.37 12.07 -33.19
C ASP A 6 -51.06 11.26 -33.29
N LEU A 7 -50.17 11.41 -32.31
CA LEU A 7 -49.11 10.43 -32.02
C LEU A 7 -49.75 9.23 -31.33
N GLY A 8 -50.08 8.19 -32.11
CA GLY A 8 -50.69 6.97 -31.62
C GLY A 8 -49.77 6.18 -30.68
N THR A 9 -50.23 5.98 -29.46
CA THR A 9 -49.68 5.06 -28.45
C THR A 9 -49.62 3.64 -29.03
N GLY A 10 -48.42 3.08 -29.20
CA GLY A 10 -48.23 1.75 -29.76
C GLY A 10 -48.89 0.66 -28.90
N THR A 11 -49.76 -0.14 -29.52
CA THR A 11 -50.37 -1.33 -28.91
C THR A 11 -49.30 -2.41 -28.66
N PRO A 12 -49.30 -3.07 -27.49
CA PRO A 12 -48.34 -4.13 -27.21
C PRO A 12 -48.58 -5.30 -28.16
N ILE A 13 -47.53 -5.72 -28.86
CA ILE A 13 -47.56 -6.86 -29.78
C ILE A 13 -47.89 -8.11 -28.97
N PRO A 14 -48.89 -8.93 -29.40
CA PRO A 14 -49.20 -10.19 -28.71
C PRO A 14 -48.00 -11.13 -28.80
N VAL A 15 -47.70 -11.82 -27.69
CA VAL A 15 -46.56 -12.74 -27.58
C VAL A 15 -46.66 -13.78 -28.69
N THR A 16 -45.68 -13.79 -29.59
CA THR A 16 -45.65 -14.72 -30.72
C THR A 16 -45.19 -16.11 -30.24
N PRO A 17 -45.59 -17.20 -30.94
CA PRO A 17 -45.16 -18.56 -30.60
C PRO A 17 -43.64 -18.75 -30.56
N GLU A 18 -42.90 -17.94 -31.33
CA GLU A 18 -41.43 -17.87 -31.31
C GLU A 18 -40.90 -17.31 -29.98
N VAL A 19 -41.48 -16.22 -29.46
CA VAL A 19 -41.09 -15.64 -28.17
C VAL A 19 -41.39 -16.61 -27.03
N GLU A 20 -42.48 -17.38 -27.12
CA GLU A 20 -42.75 -18.45 -26.14
C GLU A 20 -41.74 -19.59 -26.20
N ARG A 21 -41.29 -20.00 -27.40
CA ARG A 21 -40.24 -21.03 -27.54
C ARG A 21 -38.92 -20.53 -26.97
N VAL A 22 -38.53 -19.28 -27.25
CA VAL A 22 -37.32 -18.67 -26.71
C VAL A 22 -37.39 -18.59 -25.19
N LYS A 23 -38.53 -18.17 -24.63
CA LYS A 23 -38.73 -18.10 -23.18
C LYS A 23 -38.65 -19.48 -22.52
N ARG A 24 -39.28 -20.50 -23.11
CA ARG A 24 -39.18 -21.90 -22.63
C ARG A 24 -37.75 -22.45 -22.71
N ASN A 25 -37.01 -22.16 -23.77
CA ASN A 25 -35.60 -22.53 -23.87
C ASN A 25 -34.74 -21.80 -22.83
N GLN A 26 -35.00 -20.52 -22.60
CA GLN A 26 -34.31 -19.73 -21.58
C GLN A 26 -34.58 -20.26 -20.16
N GLU A 27 -35.81 -20.68 -19.88
CA GLU A 27 -36.18 -21.33 -18.62
C GLU A 27 -35.48 -22.69 -18.46
N GLN A 28 -35.41 -23.50 -19.51
CA GLN A 28 -34.72 -24.80 -19.49
C GLN A 28 -33.20 -24.70 -19.30
N LEU A 29 -32.58 -23.64 -19.84
CA LEU A 29 -31.13 -23.41 -19.72
C LEU A 29 -30.75 -22.53 -18.53
N SER A 30 -31.72 -22.00 -17.78
CA SER A 30 -31.47 -21.12 -16.66
C SER A 30 -30.84 -21.87 -15.48
N SER A 31 -29.56 -21.58 -15.21
CA SER A 31 -28.85 -22.09 -14.03
C SER A 31 -29.45 -21.61 -12.70
N VAL A 32 -30.19 -20.49 -12.72
CA VAL A 32 -30.84 -19.93 -11.52
C VAL A 32 -32.03 -20.81 -11.11
N LEU A 33 -32.90 -21.18 -12.06
CA LEU A 33 -34.03 -22.07 -11.80
C LEU A 33 -33.57 -23.47 -11.39
N TYR A 34 -32.47 -23.96 -11.99
CA TYR A 34 -31.84 -25.20 -11.58
C TYR A 34 -31.40 -25.15 -10.11
N LYS A 35 -30.66 -24.10 -9.71
CA LYS A 35 -30.19 -23.91 -8.32
C LYS A 35 -31.32 -23.71 -7.31
N GLU A 36 -32.45 -23.16 -7.73
CA GLU A 36 -33.64 -23.01 -6.90
C GLU A 36 -34.38 -24.34 -6.72
N SER A 37 -34.39 -25.21 -7.74
CA SER A 37 -34.96 -26.57 -7.65
C SER A 37 -34.14 -27.53 -6.78
N VAL A 38 -32.81 -27.35 -6.73
CA VAL A 38 -31.94 -28.03 -5.75
C VAL A 38 -31.99 -27.24 -4.46
N GLY A 39 -33.07 -27.42 -3.70
CA GLY A 39 -33.30 -26.73 -2.43
C GLY A 39 -32.08 -26.73 -1.52
N THR A 40 -32.01 -25.75 -0.60
CA THR A 40 -30.89 -25.58 0.34
C THR A 40 -30.65 -26.90 1.07
N GLY A 41 -29.50 -27.53 0.79
CA GLY A 41 -29.19 -28.87 1.28
C GLY A 41 -29.35 -28.98 2.79
N THR A 42 -29.78 -30.16 3.24
CA THR A 42 -29.88 -30.48 4.67
C THR A 42 -28.52 -30.23 5.31
N PRO A 43 -28.43 -29.38 6.37
CA PRO A 43 -27.15 -29.13 7.03
C PRO A 43 -26.60 -30.46 7.50
N THR A 44 -25.38 -30.78 7.07
CA THR A 44 -24.71 -32.01 7.49
C THR A 44 -24.57 -31.98 9.02
N PRO A 45 -24.89 -33.09 9.70
CA PRO A 45 -24.67 -33.18 11.14
C PRO A 45 -23.19 -32.92 11.41
N VAL A 46 -22.91 -32.12 12.44
CA VAL A 46 -21.54 -31.66 12.76
C VAL A 46 -20.66 -32.90 12.95
N THR A 47 -19.70 -33.07 12.04
CA THR A 47 -18.76 -34.18 12.10
C THR A 47 -17.67 -33.89 13.13
N PRO A 48 -17.05 -34.91 13.74
CA PRO A 48 -15.95 -34.72 14.68
C PRO A 48 -14.77 -33.91 14.13
N GLU A 49 -14.53 -33.97 12.81
CA GLU A 49 -13.52 -33.16 12.14
C GLU A 49 -13.93 -31.68 12.06
N MET A 50 -15.20 -31.35 11.82
CA MET A 50 -15.69 -29.96 11.91
C MET A 50 -15.55 -29.40 13.32
N GLU A 51 -15.76 -30.21 14.37
CA GLU A 51 -15.50 -29.78 15.74
C GLU A 51 -14.01 -29.53 16.01
N ARG A 52 -13.12 -30.37 15.48
CA ARG A 52 -11.66 -30.17 15.60
C ARG A 52 -11.23 -28.89 14.88
N VAL A 53 -11.75 -28.64 13.68
CA VAL A 53 -11.48 -27.41 12.93
C VAL A 53 -11.99 -26.19 13.69
N LYS A 54 -13.20 -26.26 14.24
CA LYS A 54 -13.77 -25.16 15.04
C LYS A 54 -12.95 -24.89 16.31
N ARG A 55 -12.55 -25.93 17.05
CA ARG A 55 -11.67 -25.80 18.22
C ARG A 55 -10.31 -25.21 17.86
N ASN A 56 -9.69 -25.65 16.77
CA ASN A 56 -8.44 -25.08 16.28
C ASN A 56 -8.61 -23.62 15.84
N GLN A 57 -9.75 -23.28 15.22
CA GLN A 57 -10.07 -21.90 14.87
C GLN A 57 -10.22 -21.03 16.12
N GLU A 58 -10.88 -21.52 17.17
CA GLU A 58 -11.01 -20.83 18.45
C GLU A 58 -9.64 -20.59 19.11
N ILE A 59 -8.78 -21.61 19.15
CA ILE A 59 -7.40 -21.52 19.69
C ILE A 59 -6.55 -20.50 18.91
N CYS A 60 -6.63 -20.50 17.59
CA CYS A 60 -5.84 -19.61 16.74
C CYS A 60 -6.47 -18.23 16.57
N SER A 61 -7.73 -18.03 17.01
CA SER A 61 -8.41 -16.75 16.86
C SER A 61 -7.82 -15.71 17.82
N SER A 62 -7.25 -14.66 17.23
CA SER A 62 -6.69 -13.53 17.99
C SER A 62 -7.76 -12.74 18.75
N VAL A 63 -9.02 -12.87 18.34
CA VAL A 63 -10.18 -12.21 18.98
C VAL A 63 -10.48 -12.84 20.34
N LEU A 64 -10.62 -14.16 20.43
CA LEU A 64 -10.84 -14.86 21.71
C LEU A 64 -9.60 -14.77 22.63
N TYR A 65 -8.40 -14.75 22.07
CA TYR A 65 -7.16 -14.53 22.85
C TYR A 65 -7.16 -13.16 23.55
N LYS A 66 -7.59 -12.09 22.86
CA LYS A 66 -7.68 -10.75 23.45
C LYS A 66 -8.83 -10.62 24.45
N GLU A 67 -9.91 -11.36 24.25
CA GLU A 67 -11.05 -11.41 25.17
C GLU A 67 -10.72 -12.18 26.47
N ASN A 68 -9.93 -13.25 26.36
CA ASN A 68 -9.44 -14.05 27.49
C ASN A 68 -8.24 -13.43 28.22
N ILE A 69 -7.58 -12.41 27.65
CA ILE A 69 -6.75 -11.47 28.42
C ILE A 69 -7.73 -10.59 29.21
N GLY A 70 -8.32 -11.20 30.23
CA GLY A 70 -9.22 -10.56 31.16
C GLY A 70 -8.53 -9.33 31.77
N LYS A 71 -9.18 -8.19 31.55
CA LYS A 71 -9.16 -6.95 32.36
C LYS A 71 -8.09 -6.97 33.44
N ALA A 72 -6.92 -6.41 33.13
CA ALA A 72 -5.97 -6.03 34.16
C ALA A 72 -6.74 -5.26 35.24
N THR A 73 -6.69 -5.71 36.50
CA THR A 73 -7.15 -4.90 37.62
C THR A 73 -6.53 -3.53 37.44
N PRO A 74 -7.33 -2.45 37.28
CA PRO A 74 -6.76 -1.12 37.20
C PRO A 74 -5.91 -0.95 38.45
N THR A 75 -4.60 -0.73 38.26
CA THR A 75 -3.74 -0.33 39.38
C THR A 75 -4.46 0.78 40.12
N PRO A 76 -4.64 0.69 41.46
CA PRO A 76 -5.28 1.76 42.23
C PRO A 76 -4.61 3.07 41.83
N VAL A 77 -5.41 4.04 41.38
CA VAL A 77 -4.87 5.28 40.86
C VAL A 77 -4.04 5.91 41.97
N THR A 78 -2.72 5.95 41.77
CA THR A 78 -1.84 6.55 42.75
C THR A 78 -2.06 8.06 42.75
N PRO A 79 -1.84 8.75 43.89
CA PRO A 79 -1.94 10.21 43.94
C PRO A 79 -1.09 10.91 42.87
N GLU A 80 0.05 10.31 42.49
CA GLU A 80 0.91 10.83 41.42
C GLU A 80 0.28 10.66 40.02
N MET A 81 -0.39 9.54 39.73
CA MET A 81 -1.15 9.39 38.47
C MET A 81 -2.29 10.42 38.37
N GLU A 82 -2.97 10.74 39.46
CA GLU A 82 -3.97 11.83 39.47
C GLU A 82 -3.35 13.20 39.23
N ARG A 83 -2.19 13.48 39.82
CA ARG A 83 -1.48 14.76 39.60
C ARG A 83 -1.02 14.90 38.15
N VAL A 84 -0.46 13.84 37.57
CA VAL A 84 -0.05 13.82 36.16
C VAL A 84 -1.26 14.01 35.26
N LYS A 85 -2.37 13.31 35.52
CA LYS A 85 -3.60 13.45 34.73
C LYS A 85 -4.17 14.88 34.81
N ARG A 86 -4.26 15.47 36.00
CA ARG A 86 -4.71 16.86 36.18
C ARG A 86 -3.79 17.87 35.49
N ASN A 87 -2.48 17.70 35.61
CA ASN A 87 -1.52 18.57 34.92
C ASN A 87 -1.63 18.43 33.40
N GLN A 88 -1.84 17.22 32.89
CA GLN A 88 -2.06 16.98 31.47
C GLN A 88 -3.36 17.64 30.98
N GLU A 89 -4.44 17.58 31.77
CA GLU A 89 -5.70 18.25 31.46
C GLU A 89 -5.54 19.78 31.40
N ILE A 90 -4.85 20.37 32.39
CA ILE A 90 -4.57 21.82 32.46
C ILE A 90 -3.71 22.31 31.28
N ILE A 91 -2.70 21.53 30.88
CA ILE A 91 -1.77 21.91 29.80
C ILE A 91 -2.35 21.61 28.41
N SER A 92 -3.33 20.70 28.31
CA SER A 92 -3.86 20.30 27.02
C SER A 92 -4.59 21.47 26.32
N SER A 93 -4.03 21.91 25.19
CA SER A 93 -4.63 22.95 24.36
C SER A 93 -5.95 22.51 23.72
N VAL A 94 -6.20 21.20 23.64
CA VAL A 94 -7.44 20.61 23.12
C VAL A 94 -8.59 20.83 24.10
N LEU A 95 -8.44 20.46 25.39
CA LEU A 95 -9.48 20.74 26.40
C LEU A 95 -9.69 22.23 26.62
N TYR A 96 -8.62 23.04 26.55
CA TYR A 96 -8.75 24.49 26.61
C TYR A 96 -9.61 25.05 25.47
N LYS A 97 -9.39 24.56 24.24
CA LYS A 97 -10.17 24.95 23.05
C LYS A 97 -11.59 24.38 23.02
N GLU A 98 -11.83 23.27 23.72
CA GLU A 98 -13.14 22.65 23.85
C GLU A 98 -13.99 23.33 24.94
N ASN A 99 -13.35 23.75 26.05
CA ASN A 99 -13.98 24.47 27.16
C ASN A 99 -14.25 25.95 26.86
N VAL A 100 -13.56 26.56 25.88
CA VAL A 100 -14.06 27.77 25.21
C VAL A 100 -15.21 27.33 24.33
N GLY A 101 -16.39 27.16 24.95
CA GLY A 101 -17.58 26.62 24.33
C GLY A 101 -17.82 27.19 22.93
N LYS A 102 -18.41 26.37 22.04
CA LYS A 102 -18.69 26.74 20.65
C LYS A 102 -19.22 28.16 20.57
N VAL A 103 -18.35 29.09 20.20
CA VAL A 103 -18.70 30.49 19.95
C VAL A 103 -19.74 30.41 18.83
N THR A 104 -20.97 30.83 19.11
CA THR A 104 -21.98 31.03 18.06
C THR A 104 -21.30 31.84 16.97
N PRO A 105 -21.14 31.32 15.74
CA PRO A 105 -20.50 32.07 14.69
C PRO A 105 -21.30 33.37 14.56
N THR A 106 -20.64 34.49 14.88
CA THR A 106 -21.25 35.80 14.73
C THR A 106 -21.74 35.89 13.29
N PRO A 107 -23.02 36.25 13.04
CA PRO A 107 -23.51 36.42 11.68
C PRO A 107 -22.56 37.38 10.97
N ILE A 108 -22.15 37.00 9.77
CA ILE A 108 -21.13 37.73 9.00
C ILE A 108 -21.61 39.18 8.90
N THR A 109 -20.90 40.09 9.57
CA THR A 109 -21.24 41.50 9.53
C THR A 109 -20.79 42.07 8.17
N PRO A 110 -21.44 43.12 7.67
CA PRO A 110 -21.03 43.76 6.42
C PRO A 110 -19.54 44.19 6.43
N GLU A 111 -18.99 44.52 7.60
CA GLU A 111 -17.56 44.82 7.76
C GLU A 111 -16.66 43.59 7.54
N MET A 112 -17.05 42.40 8.02
CA MET A 112 -16.31 41.16 7.74
C MET A 112 -16.33 40.82 6.25
N GLU A 113 -17.43 41.08 5.55
CA GLU A 113 -17.49 40.91 4.09
C GLU A 113 -16.59 41.92 3.35
N ARG A 114 -16.55 43.17 3.82
CA ARG A 114 -15.65 44.19 3.27
C ARG A 114 -14.19 43.81 3.47
N VAL A 115 -13.82 43.34 4.66
CA VAL A 115 -12.46 42.86 4.96
C VAL A 115 -12.11 41.66 4.09
N LYS A 116 -13.02 40.69 3.94
CA LYS A 116 -12.81 39.51 3.09
C LYS A 116 -12.61 39.91 1.61
N ARG A 117 -13.46 40.79 1.08
CA ARG A 117 -13.31 41.31 -0.30
C ARG A 117 -12.01 42.09 -0.49
N ASN A 118 -11.64 42.95 0.47
CA ASN A 118 -10.35 43.65 0.42
C ASN A 118 -9.17 42.68 0.48
N GLN A 119 -9.26 41.63 1.29
CA GLN A 119 -8.24 40.59 1.38
C GLN A 119 -8.12 39.81 0.07
N GLU A 120 -9.24 39.47 -0.58
CA GLU A 120 -9.26 38.83 -1.90
C GLU A 120 -8.61 39.74 -2.97
N ILE A 121 -8.95 41.03 -2.99
CA ILE A 121 -8.39 42.03 -3.91
C ILE A 121 -6.87 42.22 -3.70
N ILE A 122 -6.42 42.26 -2.44
CA ILE A 122 -5.00 42.47 -2.09
C ILE A 122 -4.20 41.16 -2.23
N SER A 123 -4.86 40.00 -2.22
CA SER A 123 -4.16 38.71 -2.26
C SER A 123 -3.42 38.54 -3.59
N SER A 124 -2.09 38.54 -3.50
CA SER A 124 -1.22 38.28 -4.66
C SER A 124 -1.39 36.87 -5.24
N VAL A 125 -1.97 35.95 -4.47
CA VAL A 125 -2.22 34.56 -4.87
C VAL A 125 -3.34 34.49 -5.91
N LEU A 126 -4.52 35.06 -5.63
CA LEU A 126 -5.61 35.13 -6.61
C LEU A 126 -5.22 35.95 -7.84
N TYR A 127 -4.42 37.01 -7.67
CA TYR A 127 -3.90 37.78 -8.81
C TYR A 127 -3.01 36.92 -9.72
N LYS A 128 -2.07 36.16 -9.15
CA LYS A 128 -1.16 35.28 -9.92
C LYS A 128 -1.88 34.07 -10.54
N GLU A 129 -2.94 33.60 -9.91
CA GLU A 129 -3.75 32.47 -10.39
C GLU A 129 -4.68 32.87 -11.54
N ASN A 130 -5.24 34.08 -11.49
CA ASN A 130 -6.05 34.67 -12.57
C ASN A 130 -5.21 35.21 -13.75
N LEU A 131 -3.91 35.43 -13.55
CA LEU A 131 -2.96 35.54 -14.65
C LEU A 131 -2.84 34.14 -15.28
N GLY A 132 -3.73 33.86 -16.23
CA GLY A 132 -3.77 32.61 -16.97
C GLY A 132 -2.37 32.14 -17.38
N ARG A 133 -2.18 30.82 -17.39
CA ARG A 133 -0.88 30.16 -17.61
C ARG A 133 -0.22 30.72 -18.88
N ALA A 134 0.69 31.67 -18.71
CA ALA A 134 1.37 32.30 -19.82
C ALA A 134 2.10 31.21 -20.60
N THR A 135 1.87 31.13 -21.91
CA THR A 135 2.71 30.35 -22.80
C THR A 135 4.15 30.85 -22.59
N PRO A 136 5.11 29.96 -22.25
CA PRO A 136 6.49 30.38 -22.09
C PRO A 136 6.91 31.09 -23.37
N THR A 137 7.26 32.37 -23.27
CA THR A 137 7.79 33.11 -24.41
C THR A 137 9.01 32.33 -24.92
N PRO A 138 9.09 32.01 -26.23
CA PRO A 138 10.28 31.38 -26.79
C PRO A 138 11.51 32.17 -26.38
N VAL A 139 12.56 31.48 -25.95
CA VAL A 139 13.79 32.12 -25.46
C VAL A 139 14.29 33.08 -26.55
N THR A 140 14.25 34.37 -26.27
CA THR A 140 14.72 35.38 -27.20
C THR A 140 16.25 35.46 -27.16
N PRO A 141 16.91 35.87 -28.25
CA PRO A 141 18.36 36.04 -28.26
C PRO A 141 18.88 36.97 -27.16
N GLU A 142 18.08 37.97 -26.77
CA GLU A 142 18.40 38.88 -25.66
C GLU A 142 18.31 38.18 -24.29
N MET A 143 17.35 37.30 -24.06
CA MET A 143 17.30 36.48 -22.84
C MET A 143 18.52 35.55 -22.73
N GLU A 144 19.00 35.00 -23.85
CA GLU A 144 20.24 34.21 -23.83
C GLU A 144 21.47 35.08 -23.53
N ARG A 145 21.54 36.30 -24.07
CA ARG A 145 22.62 37.24 -23.78
C ARG A 145 22.65 37.60 -22.30
N VAL A 146 21.51 37.92 -21.71
CA VAL A 146 21.38 38.21 -20.28
C VAL A 146 21.79 36.99 -19.45
N LYS A 147 21.34 35.79 -19.82
CA LYS A 147 21.72 34.55 -19.13
C LYS A 147 23.23 34.31 -19.17
N ARG A 148 23.87 34.44 -20.34
CA ARG A 148 25.34 34.30 -20.47
C ARG A 148 26.08 35.35 -19.65
N ASN A 149 25.60 36.59 -19.64
CA ASN A 149 26.20 37.66 -18.83
C ASN A 149 26.03 37.38 -17.32
N GLN A 150 24.87 36.90 -16.90
CA GLN A 150 24.61 36.46 -15.52
C GLN A 150 25.53 35.31 -15.11
N GLU A 151 25.75 34.33 -16.00
CA GLU A 151 26.71 33.24 -15.78
C GLU A 151 28.14 33.78 -15.61
N GLN A 152 28.56 34.73 -16.45
CA GLN A 152 29.88 35.37 -16.40
C GLN A 152 30.09 36.22 -15.13
N ILE A 153 29.06 36.93 -14.66
CA ILE A 153 29.12 37.75 -13.44
C ILE A 153 28.97 36.90 -12.18
N SER A 154 28.39 35.70 -12.28
CA SER A 154 28.09 34.89 -11.11
C SER A 154 29.36 34.51 -10.34
N SER A 155 29.43 34.94 -9.09
CA SER A 155 30.57 34.67 -8.21
C SER A 155 30.72 33.18 -7.87
N VAL A 156 29.63 32.41 -8.00
CA VAL A 156 29.61 30.96 -7.79
C VAL A 156 30.35 30.25 -8.92
N LEU A 157 30.01 30.51 -10.20
CA LEU A 157 30.70 29.88 -11.33
C LEU A 157 32.15 30.35 -11.43
N TYR A 158 32.44 31.62 -11.10
CA TYR A 158 33.80 32.14 -11.03
C TYR A 158 34.65 31.39 -10.00
N LYS A 159 34.14 31.18 -8.78
CA LYS A 159 34.85 30.43 -7.72
C LYS A 159 35.03 28.95 -8.10
N GLU A 160 34.03 28.35 -8.75
CA GLU A 160 34.11 26.97 -9.21
C GLU A 160 35.13 26.77 -10.35
N GLN A 161 35.19 27.72 -11.30
CA GLN A 161 36.23 27.73 -12.34
C GLN A 161 37.63 27.98 -11.75
N MET A 162 37.74 28.87 -10.76
CA MET A 162 39.00 29.07 -10.03
C MET A 162 39.41 27.85 -9.20
N ALA A 163 38.44 27.07 -8.69
CA ALA A 163 38.71 25.81 -8.01
C ALA A 163 39.22 24.70 -8.95
N LYS A 164 39.07 24.86 -10.28
CA LYS A 164 39.68 23.98 -11.31
C LYS A 164 41.11 24.40 -11.68
N GLY A 165 41.61 25.51 -11.13
CA GLY A 165 43.02 25.87 -11.23
C GLY A 165 43.92 24.87 -10.50
N THR A 166 45.20 24.81 -10.87
CA THR A 166 46.22 23.94 -10.26
C THR A 166 46.08 23.99 -8.74
N PRO A 167 45.75 22.86 -8.07
CA PRO A 167 45.57 22.87 -6.62
C PRO A 167 46.87 23.35 -6.00
N THR A 168 46.78 24.44 -5.23
CA THR A 168 47.93 24.93 -4.46
C THR A 168 48.44 23.75 -3.64
N PRO A 169 49.74 23.40 -3.72
CA PRO A 169 50.28 22.28 -2.96
C PRO A 169 49.96 22.52 -1.49
N LEU A 170 49.32 21.53 -0.87
CA LEU A 170 48.81 21.65 0.49
C LEU A 170 50.00 21.93 1.41
N THR A 171 50.07 23.15 1.95
CA THR A 171 51.17 23.53 2.83
C THR A 171 51.00 22.81 4.17
N PRO A 172 52.11 22.50 4.89
CA PRO A 172 52.02 21.91 6.22
C PRO A 172 51.16 22.72 7.21
N GLU A 173 51.07 24.03 6.98
CA GLU A 173 50.23 24.94 7.76
C GLU A 173 48.73 24.78 7.43
N MET A 174 48.36 24.62 6.15
CA MET A 174 46.99 24.29 5.75
C MET A 174 46.55 22.93 6.31
N GLU A 175 47.43 21.93 6.33
CA GLU A 175 47.13 20.65 6.96
C GLU A 175 46.93 20.78 8.48
N ARG A 176 47.76 21.59 9.14
CA ARG A 176 47.61 21.86 10.57
C ARG A 176 46.29 22.58 10.86
N ALA A 177 45.92 23.57 10.06
CA ALA A 177 44.66 24.29 10.18
C ALA A 177 43.45 23.36 9.98
N LYS A 178 43.49 22.51 8.95
CA LYS A 178 42.45 21.51 8.68
C LYS A 178 42.28 20.53 9.84
N ARG A 179 43.39 19.96 10.36
CA ARG A 179 43.35 19.08 11.53
C ARG A 179 42.81 19.77 12.77
N ASN A 180 43.17 21.04 12.98
CA ASN A 180 42.64 21.80 14.11
C ASN A 180 41.13 22.06 13.96
N GLN A 181 40.67 22.39 12.75
CA GLN A 181 39.24 22.54 12.45
C GLN A 181 38.47 21.24 12.67
N GLU A 182 39.01 20.10 12.24
CA GLU A 182 38.43 18.78 12.48
C GLU A 182 38.30 18.49 13.99
N ASN A 183 39.35 18.80 14.77
CA ASN A 183 39.37 18.63 16.22
C ASN A 183 38.38 19.54 16.97
N ILE A 184 38.16 20.77 16.49
CA ILE A 184 37.23 21.74 17.10
C ILE A 184 35.79 21.48 16.66
N SER A 185 35.59 20.83 15.52
CA SER A 185 34.24 20.62 14.98
C SER A 185 33.39 19.75 15.91
N SER A 186 32.33 20.34 16.46
CA SER A 186 31.39 19.66 17.35
C SER A 186 30.69 18.48 16.66
N VAL A 187 30.49 18.58 15.34
CA VAL A 187 29.88 17.53 14.52
C VAL A 187 30.77 16.29 14.50
N LEU A 188 32.04 16.40 14.11
CA LEU A 188 32.95 15.24 14.07
C LEU A 188 33.22 14.69 15.47
N TYR A 189 33.28 15.55 16.50
CA TYR A 189 33.37 15.12 17.89
C TYR A 189 32.15 14.29 18.29
N SER A 190 30.94 14.75 17.99
CA SER A 190 29.70 14.03 18.31
C SER A 190 29.58 12.71 17.55
N ASP A 191 30.02 12.65 16.30
CA ASP A 191 30.03 11.43 15.49
C ASP A 191 31.08 10.43 15.98
N SER A 192 32.29 10.91 16.31
CA SER A 192 33.34 10.09 16.92
C SER A 192 32.89 9.54 18.27
N PHE A 193 32.26 10.36 19.11
CA PHE A 193 31.67 9.95 20.37
C PHE A 193 30.56 8.91 20.16
N ARG A 194 29.63 9.13 19.22
CA ARG A 194 28.60 8.14 18.87
C ARG A 194 29.19 6.81 18.41
N LYS A 195 30.21 6.83 17.55
CA LYS A 195 30.91 5.62 17.08
C LYS A 195 31.64 4.91 18.22
N GLN A 196 32.32 5.67 19.07
CA GLN A 196 33.03 5.13 20.24
C GLN A 196 32.07 4.52 21.26
N VAL A 197 30.92 5.15 21.50
CA VAL A 197 29.88 4.66 22.42
C VAL A 197 29.12 3.47 21.83
N GLN A 198 28.87 3.47 20.51
CA GLN A 198 28.23 2.33 19.82
C GLN A 198 29.04 1.04 19.89
N GLY A 199 30.36 1.11 20.06
CA GLY A 199 31.24 -0.07 20.16
C GLY A 199 31.74 -0.41 21.57
N LYS A 200 31.60 0.49 22.56
CA LYS A 200 32.10 0.31 23.93
C LYS A 200 31.00 0.11 24.98
N ALA A 201 29.74 0.01 24.57
CA ALA A 201 28.74 -0.59 25.45
C ALA A 201 29.23 -2.00 25.77
N ALA A 202 29.35 -2.31 27.07
CA ALA A 202 29.75 -3.63 27.55
C ALA A 202 29.04 -4.70 26.70
N TYR A 203 29.78 -5.73 26.29
CA TYR A 203 29.27 -6.85 25.50
C TYR A 203 28.14 -7.55 26.26
N VAL A 204 26.96 -6.95 26.24
CA VAL A 204 25.71 -7.64 26.49
C VAL A 204 25.58 -8.50 25.25
N LEU A 205 26.00 -9.76 25.38
CA LEU A 205 25.60 -10.83 24.47
C LEU A 205 24.21 -10.51 24.01
N ASP A 206 24.03 -10.33 22.70
CA ASP A 206 22.78 -9.92 22.08
C ASP A 206 21.65 -10.83 22.58
N THR A 207 21.00 -10.40 23.67
CA THR A 207 20.11 -11.28 24.41
C THR A 207 18.91 -11.55 23.52
N PRO A 208 18.30 -12.73 23.60
CA PRO A 208 17.08 -13.00 22.85
C PRO A 208 16.01 -11.94 23.12
N GLU A 209 16.02 -11.33 24.31
CA GLU A 209 15.16 -10.21 24.65
C GLU A 209 15.52 -8.91 23.91
N MET A 210 16.80 -8.51 23.86
CA MET A 210 17.23 -7.34 23.08
C MET A 210 16.92 -7.50 21.60
N ARG A 211 17.06 -8.70 21.04
CA ARG A 211 16.66 -8.99 19.65
C ARG A 211 15.17 -8.79 19.45
N ARG A 212 14.34 -9.38 20.33
CA ARG A 212 12.89 -9.19 20.30
C ARG A 212 12.49 -7.71 20.40
N VAL A 213 13.10 -6.95 21.31
CA VAL A 213 12.83 -5.51 21.47
C VAL A 213 13.20 -4.75 20.21
N ARG A 214 14.36 -5.03 19.63
CA ARG A 214 14.84 -4.38 18.40
C ARG A 214 13.96 -4.69 17.19
N GLU A 215 13.52 -5.93 17.04
CA GLU A 215 12.58 -6.34 15.99
C GLU A 215 11.22 -5.67 16.18
N THR A 216 10.70 -5.69 17.40
CA THR A 216 9.44 -5.01 17.76
C THR A 216 9.53 -3.51 17.47
N GLN A 217 10.65 -2.86 17.80
CA GLN A 217 10.88 -1.45 17.50
C GLN A 217 10.94 -1.17 16.00
N LYS A 218 11.58 -2.05 15.21
CA LYS A 218 11.57 -1.95 13.73
C LYS A 218 10.14 -2.05 13.18
N HIS A 219 9.34 -2.99 13.68
CA HIS A 219 7.94 -3.16 13.27
C HIS A 219 7.04 -1.99 13.67
N ILE A 220 7.28 -1.37 14.83
CA ILE A 220 6.54 -0.17 15.28
C ILE A 220 6.96 1.08 14.49
N SER A 221 8.18 1.12 13.96
CA SER A 221 8.67 2.31 13.28
C SER A 221 7.88 2.62 12.01
N THR A 222 7.28 3.81 11.97
CA THR A 222 6.42 4.28 10.86
C THR A 222 7.19 4.38 9.55
N VAL A 223 8.48 4.70 9.62
CA VAL A 223 9.36 4.78 8.45
C VAL A 223 9.55 3.42 7.80
N LYS A 224 9.82 2.36 8.59
CA LYS A 224 9.93 1.00 8.03
C LYS A 224 8.59 0.48 7.53
N TYR A 225 7.52 0.74 8.27
CA TYR A 225 6.17 0.39 7.82
C TYR A 225 5.85 1.00 6.45
N HIS A 226 6.17 2.29 6.24
CA HIS A 226 5.93 2.94 4.96
C HIS A 226 6.85 2.42 3.84
N GLU A 227 8.12 2.17 4.15
CA GLU A 227 9.08 1.55 3.22
C GLU A 227 8.61 0.16 2.76
N ASP A 228 8.19 -0.68 3.70
CA ASP A 228 7.71 -2.04 3.41
C ASP A 228 6.34 -2.03 2.72
N PHE A 229 5.50 -1.05 3.04
CA PHE A 229 4.25 -0.80 2.32
C PHE A 229 4.50 -0.43 0.86
N GLU A 230 5.38 0.53 0.56
CA GLU A 230 5.68 0.90 -0.83
C GLU A 230 6.34 -0.25 -1.61
N LYS A 231 7.12 -1.13 -0.95
CA LYS A 231 7.66 -2.35 -1.58
C LYS A 231 6.60 -3.40 -1.88
N SER A 232 5.60 -3.55 -1.00
CA SER A 232 4.54 -4.56 -1.12
C SER A 232 3.35 -4.09 -1.94
N LYS A 233 3.19 -2.78 -2.11
CA LYS A 233 2.18 -2.11 -2.94
C LYS A 233 2.38 -2.49 -4.41
N GLY A 234 1.68 -3.55 -4.83
CA GLY A 234 1.74 -4.09 -6.18
C GLY A 234 2.09 -5.57 -6.24
N SER A 235 2.56 -6.18 -5.14
CA SER A 235 2.77 -7.63 -5.02
C SER A 235 1.47 -8.35 -4.63
N PHE A 236 0.35 -7.96 -5.25
CA PHE A 236 -0.88 -8.71 -5.14
C PHE A 236 -0.84 -9.82 -6.18
N THR A 237 -0.43 -11.03 -5.77
CA THR A 237 -0.73 -12.23 -6.55
C THR A 237 -2.19 -12.58 -6.29
N PRO A 238 -3.11 -12.41 -7.26
CA PRO A 238 -4.44 -12.97 -7.08
C PRO A 238 -4.27 -14.46 -6.83
N VAL A 239 -4.78 -14.96 -5.72
CA VAL A 239 -4.88 -16.40 -5.48
C VAL A 239 -5.93 -16.90 -6.47
N VAL A 240 -5.49 -17.21 -7.69
CA VAL A 240 -6.35 -17.71 -8.77
C VAL A 240 -6.66 -19.20 -8.56
N THR A 241 -5.89 -19.89 -7.70
CA THR A 241 -6.03 -21.32 -7.46
C THR A 241 -6.33 -21.59 -5.99
N ASP A 242 -7.61 -21.60 -5.66
CA ASP A 242 -8.10 -22.23 -4.44
C ASP A 242 -7.62 -23.70 -4.38
N PRO A 243 -7.33 -24.25 -3.18
CA PRO A 243 -6.93 -25.66 -3.04
C PRO A 243 -7.98 -26.63 -3.60
N ILE A 244 -9.23 -26.19 -3.70
CA ILE A 244 -10.33 -26.92 -4.33
C ILE A 244 -10.18 -26.91 -5.85
N THR A 245 -9.86 -25.78 -6.48
CA THR A 245 -9.64 -25.72 -7.93
C THR A 245 -8.40 -26.51 -8.35
N GLU A 246 -7.36 -26.57 -7.52
CA GLU A 246 -6.23 -27.48 -7.76
C GLU A 246 -6.62 -28.95 -7.70
N ARG A 247 -7.41 -29.37 -6.70
CA ARG A 247 -7.93 -30.74 -6.62
C ARG A 247 -8.81 -31.09 -7.83
N VAL A 248 -9.70 -30.18 -8.22
CA VAL A 248 -10.57 -30.39 -9.39
C VAL A 248 -9.74 -30.51 -10.67
N LYS A 249 -8.75 -29.63 -10.87
CA LYS A 249 -7.85 -29.70 -12.03
C LYS A 249 -7.08 -31.01 -12.06
N LYS A 250 -6.55 -31.46 -10.92
CA LYS A 250 -5.85 -32.75 -10.81
C LYS A 250 -6.76 -33.92 -11.14
N ASN A 251 -7.96 -33.96 -10.56
CA ASN A 251 -8.95 -34.99 -10.86
C ASN A 251 -9.34 -34.97 -12.35
N MET A 252 -9.60 -33.81 -12.95
CA MET A 252 -9.91 -33.69 -14.38
C MET A 252 -8.77 -34.21 -15.26
N GLN A 253 -7.52 -34.03 -14.84
CA GLN A 253 -6.35 -34.50 -15.57
C GLN A 253 -6.15 -36.01 -15.43
N ASP A 254 -6.43 -36.56 -14.24
CA ASP A 254 -6.39 -37.99 -13.95
C ASP A 254 -7.51 -38.76 -14.68
N PHE A 255 -8.71 -38.17 -14.78
CA PHE A 255 -9.85 -38.73 -15.52
C PHE A 255 -9.82 -38.47 -17.03
N SER A 256 -8.87 -37.68 -17.54
CA SER A 256 -8.83 -37.37 -18.97
C SER A 256 -8.39 -38.59 -19.79
N ASP A 257 -9.25 -39.00 -20.71
CA ASP A 257 -8.99 -40.04 -21.72
C ASP A 257 -7.72 -39.79 -22.53
N ILE A 258 -7.28 -38.53 -22.67
CA ILE A 258 -6.05 -38.15 -23.36
C ILE A 258 -4.82 -38.72 -22.62
N SER A 259 -4.82 -38.65 -21.29
CA SER A 259 -3.76 -39.20 -20.44
C SER A 259 -3.80 -40.73 -20.50
N TYR A 260 -4.99 -41.33 -20.43
CA TYR A 260 -5.18 -42.79 -20.51
C TYR A 260 -4.74 -43.38 -21.86
N ARG A 261 -5.16 -42.80 -22.99
CA ARG A 261 -4.72 -43.21 -24.34
C ARG A 261 -3.23 -42.91 -24.58
N GLY A 262 -2.69 -41.86 -23.96
CA GLY A 262 -1.27 -41.54 -24.03
C GLY A 262 -0.39 -42.55 -23.29
N ILE A 263 -0.86 -43.08 -22.16
CA ILE A 263 -0.18 -44.16 -21.41
C ILE A 263 -0.26 -45.46 -22.22
N GLN A 264 -1.42 -45.82 -22.77
CA GLN A 264 -1.57 -47.01 -23.61
C GLN A 264 -0.62 -46.98 -24.82
N ARG A 265 -0.53 -45.85 -25.54
CA ARG A 265 0.42 -45.69 -26.65
C ARG A 265 1.87 -45.88 -26.22
N ARG A 266 2.28 -45.31 -25.08
CA ARG A 266 3.65 -45.49 -24.54
C ARG A 266 3.94 -46.94 -24.16
N VAL A 267 2.98 -47.64 -23.56
CA VAL A 267 3.14 -49.06 -23.21
C VAL A 267 3.31 -49.91 -24.47
N VAL A 268 2.48 -49.70 -25.49
CA VAL A 268 2.63 -50.40 -26.79
C VAL A 268 3.97 -50.09 -27.44
N GLU A 269 4.45 -48.86 -27.37
CA GLU A 269 5.74 -48.46 -27.93
C GLU A 269 6.92 -49.09 -27.18
N MET A 270 6.84 -49.20 -25.85
CA MET A 270 7.86 -49.90 -25.05
C MET A 270 7.86 -51.41 -25.30
N GLU A 271 6.70 -52.03 -25.46
CA GLU A 271 6.60 -53.46 -25.81
C GLU A 271 7.18 -53.73 -27.21
N ARG A 272 6.92 -52.85 -28.19
CA ARG A 272 7.57 -52.94 -29.51
C ARG A 272 9.09 -52.85 -29.41
N LYS A 273 9.61 -51.85 -28.68
CA LYS A 273 11.06 -51.70 -28.48
C LYS A 273 11.71 -52.89 -27.78
N ARG A 274 11.02 -53.52 -26.83
CA ARG A 274 11.51 -54.76 -26.18
C ARG A 274 11.58 -55.92 -27.17
N VAL A 275 10.52 -56.12 -27.96
CA VAL A 275 10.47 -57.17 -28.98
C VAL A 275 11.54 -56.97 -30.06
N ASP A 276 11.74 -55.72 -30.52
CA ASP A 276 12.76 -55.38 -31.50
C ASP A 276 14.17 -55.66 -30.93
N GLN A 277 14.41 -55.31 -29.67
CA GLN A 277 15.67 -55.57 -28.97
C GLN A 277 15.92 -57.07 -28.74
N ASP A 278 14.89 -57.85 -28.44
CA ASP A 278 14.97 -59.31 -28.31
C ASP A 278 15.21 -59.98 -29.67
N GLN A 279 14.70 -59.44 -30.78
CA GLN A 279 14.96 -59.96 -32.13
C GLN A 279 16.38 -59.63 -32.62
N GLU A 280 16.91 -58.44 -32.33
CA GLU A 280 18.31 -58.10 -32.62
C GLU A 280 19.28 -58.99 -31.83
N ASN A 281 18.95 -59.35 -30.59
CA ASN A 281 19.77 -60.25 -29.77
C ASN A 281 19.73 -61.73 -30.22
N LEU A 282 18.72 -62.14 -31.02
CA LEU A 282 18.61 -63.50 -31.57
C LEU A 282 19.23 -63.65 -32.96
N THR A 283 19.55 -62.54 -33.64
CA THR A 283 20.06 -62.55 -35.03
C THR A 283 21.48 -61.99 -35.19
N GLY A 284 22.16 -61.68 -34.07
CA GLY A 284 23.57 -61.27 -34.01
C GLY A 284 24.54 -62.37 -33.62
#